data_AF-A0A950ANT7-F1
#
_entry.id   AF-A0A950ANT7-F1
#
_cell.length_a   1.000
_cell.length_b   1.000
_cell.length_c   1.000
_cell.angle_alpha   90.00
_cell.angle_beta   90.00
_cell.angle_gamma   90.00
#
_symmetry.space_group_name_H-M   'P 1'
#
loop_
_entity.id
_entity.type
_entity.pdbx_description
1 polymer ?
#
loop_
_entity_poly.entity_id
_entity_poly.type
_entity_poly.pdbx_seq_one_letter_code
_entity_poly.pdbx_strand_id
1 'polypeptide(L)'
;MGHPSGDAPVLVSTDHPGVIPLKRRVRPWVGVACLASALAGCDYSAPEPRTNLPSGWAYQPDPIQAPDSEGRKGAILANVMSLIRTAALRPGGANFGLAAENLNQYFADTDSTLFALSPEARSFLLGQLPEAEVKGLEAREFTLRDARHLEDCMLYRTIATRVAGTGDDLSRARRVFDWMVRNIQLVPAGSLGAPGLGQAQARPYDVLLRGMATEEGGLWSERGW
;
A
#
# COMPACT_ATOMS: atom_id res chain seq x y z
N MET A 1 -42.52 -48.93 60.03
CA MET A 1 -43.38 -47.81 59.60
C MET A 1 -42.53 -46.55 59.61
N GLY A 2 -42.44 -45.84 58.47
CA GLY A 2 -41.79 -44.53 58.37
C GLY A 2 -40.57 -44.44 57.45
N HIS A 3 -40.79 -44.46 56.13
CA HIS A 3 -40.08 -43.53 55.21
C HIS A 3 -40.77 -42.15 55.30
N PRO A 4 -40.24 -41.00 54.82
CA PRO A 4 -39.28 -40.79 53.71
C PRO A 4 -38.23 -39.67 54.01
N SER A 5 -37.19 -39.41 53.20
CA SER A 5 -37.09 -38.45 52.08
C SER A 5 -35.60 -37.98 52.14
N GLY A 6 -34.78 -37.81 51.10
CA GLY A 6 -35.04 -37.51 49.71
C GLY A 6 -34.61 -36.07 49.42
N ASP A 7 -33.30 -35.76 49.45
CA ASP A 7 -32.76 -34.48 48.99
C ASP A 7 -31.74 -34.71 47.86
N ALA A 8 -32.12 -34.25 46.67
CA ALA A 8 -31.32 -34.20 45.46
C ALA A 8 -30.61 -32.83 45.35
N PRO A 9 -29.46 -32.74 44.68
CA PRO A 9 -28.72 -31.49 44.54
C PRO A 9 -29.39 -30.51 43.56
N VAL A 10 -29.43 -29.25 43.99
CA VAL A 10 -29.92 -28.08 43.24
C VAL A 10 -28.94 -27.76 42.10
N LEU A 11 -29.37 -27.96 40.85
CA LEU A 11 -28.72 -27.39 39.67
C LEU A 11 -29.13 -25.92 39.53
N VAL A 12 -28.16 -25.03 39.73
CA VAL A 12 -28.31 -23.59 39.48
C VAL A 12 -28.26 -23.36 37.97
N SER A 13 -29.42 -23.08 37.38
CA SER A 13 -29.56 -22.61 36.00
C SER A 13 -29.28 -21.10 35.95
N THR A 14 -28.15 -20.70 35.36
CA THR A 14 -27.88 -19.29 35.05
C THR A 14 -28.46 -18.94 33.69
N ASP A 15 -29.72 -18.51 33.69
CA ASP A 15 -30.32 -17.85 32.53
C ASP A 15 -29.69 -16.46 32.35
N HIS A 16 -29.02 -16.25 31.21
CA HIS A 16 -28.61 -14.94 30.73
C HIS A 16 -29.75 -14.30 29.93
N PRO A 17 -30.29 -13.14 30.35
CA PRO A 17 -31.20 -12.38 29.51
C PRO A 17 -30.41 -11.52 28.52
N GLY A 18 -30.76 -11.61 27.22
CA GLY A 18 -30.53 -10.49 26.29
C GLY A 18 -29.66 -10.79 25.08
N VAL A 19 -30.05 -11.75 24.23
CA VAL A 19 -29.66 -11.69 22.81
C VAL A 19 -30.84 -11.10 22.05
N ILE A 20 -30.73 -9.83 21.67
CA ILE A 20 -31.66 -9.17 20.75
C ILE A 20 -31.35 -9.67 19.33
N PRO A 21 -32.26 -10.39 18.65
CA PRO A 21 -32.02 -10.77 17.27
C PRO A 21 -32.13 -9.53 16.37
N LEU A 22 -31.00 -9.11 15.80
CA LEU A 22 -30.98 -8.12 14.71
C LEU A 22 -31.64 -8.72 13.47
N LYS A 23 -32.96 -8.46 13.31
CA LYS A 23 -33.69 -8.67 12.05
C LYS A 23 -33.11 -7.74 10.96
N ARG A 24 -32.06 -8.19 10.27
CA ARG A 24 -31.60 -7.56 9.03
C ARG A 24 -32.64 -7.81 7.93
N ARG A 25 -33.43 -6.79 7.61
CA ARG A 25 -34.23 -6.77 6.37
C ARG A 25 -33.28 -6.67 5.19
N VAL A 26 -32.98 -7.80 4.55
CA VAL A 26 -32.35 -7.84 3.24
C VAL A 26 -33.41 -7.37 2.23
N ARG A 27 -33.21 -6.17 1.66
CA ARG A 27 -33.94 -5.73 0.47
C ARG A 27 -33.18 -6.29 -0.75
N PRO A 28 -33.77 -7.16 -1.57
CA PRO A 28 -33.16 -7.54 -2.84
C PRO A 28 -33.35 -6.37 -3.79
N TRP A 29 -32.31 -5.57 -3.99
CA TRP A 29 -32.29 -4.64 -5.12
C TRP A 29 -31.77 -5.40 -6.33
N VAL A 30 -32.73 -5.80 -7.16
CA VAL A 30 -32.52 -6.23 -8.54
C VAL A 30 -31.91 -5.06 -9.28
N GLY A 31 -30.68 -5.25 -9.76
CA GLY A 31 -29.93 -4.27 -10.52
C GLY A 31 -28.83 -4.96 -11.31
N VAL A 32 -29.24 -5.87 -12.21
CA VAL A 32 -28.38 -6.37 -13.29
C VAL A 32 -28.04 -5.18 -14.19
N ALA A 33 -26.77 -4.79 -14.22
CA ALA A 33 -26.20 -4.02 -15.30
C ALA A 33 -24.80 -4.57 -15.59
N CYS A 34 -24.72 -5.27 -16.72
CA CYS A 34 -23.50 -5.79 -17.31
C CYS A 34 -22.45 -4.69 -17.48
N LEU A 35 -21.22 -4.95 -17.03
CA LEU A 35 -20.04 -4.42 -17.69
C LEU A 35 -18.98 -5.53 -17.78
N ALA A 36 -19.17 -6.37 -18.79
CA ALA A 36 -18.07 -7.08 -19.40
C ALA A 36 -17.19 -6.01 -20.07
N SER A 37 -16.02 -5.77 -19.52
CA SER A 37 -14.96 -5.00 -20.18
C SER A 37 -13.62 -5.61 -19.84
N ALA A 38 -13.11 -6.33 -20.84
CA ALA A 38 -11.71 -6.56 -21.14
C ALA A 38 -10.84 -7.17 -20.04
N LEU A 39 -10.74 -8.49 -20.11
CA LEU A 39 -9.48 -9.22 -19.91
C LEU A 39 -8.44 -8.75 -20.95
N ALA A 40 -7.91 -7.54 -20.79
CA ALA A 40 -6.68 -7.13 -21.45
C ALA A 40 -5.56 -7.25 -20.42
N GLY A 41 -4.90 -8.41 -20.38
CA GLY A 41 -3.63 -8.53 -19.70
C GLY A 41 -2.66 -7.53 -20.31
N CYS A 42 -2.24 -6.55 -19.53
CA CYS A 42 -1.11 -5.71 -19.89
C CYS A 42 0.12 -6.61 -19.92
N ASP A 43 0.60 -6.91 -21.13
CA ASP A 43 1.94 -7.47 -21.34
C ASP A 43 2.96 -6.41 -20.88
N TYR A 44 3.67 -6.71 -19.80
CA TYR A 44 4.74 -5.87 -19.24
C TYR A 44 6.11 -6.18 -19.85
N SER A 45 6.15 -6.75 -21.05
CA SER A 45 7.37 -6.85 -21.83
C SER A 45 7.86 -5.43 -22.18
N ALA A 46 8.89 -4.97 -21.46
CA ALA A 46 9.55 -3.71 -21.75
C ALA A 46 10.05 -3.71 -23.22
N PRO A 47 9.71 -2.72 -24.05
CA PRO A 47 10.31 -2.63 -25.38
C PRO A 47 11.80 -2.33 -25.23
N GLU A 48 12.64 -3.10 -25.94
CA GLU A 48 14.06 -2.80 -26.06
C GLU A 48 14.26 -1.37 -26.58
N PRO A 49 15.27 -0.63 -26.07
CA PRO A 49 15.52 0.73 -26.49
C PRO A 49 15.98 0.75 -27.96
N ARG A 50 15.09 1.16 -28.86
CA ARG A 50 15.44 1.46 -30.26
C ARG A 50 16.28 2.72 -30.32
N THR A 51 17.61 2.56 -30.34
CA THR A 51 18.55 3.58 -30.79
C THR A 51 18.47 3.68 -32.32
N ASN A 52 17.70 4.63 -32.84
CA ASN A 52 17.86 5.15 -34.21
C ASN A 52 17.21 6.53 -34.30
N LEU A 53 18.00 7.59 -34.10
CA LEU A 53 17.65 8.96 -34.46
C LEU A 53 18.49 9.39 -35.69
N PRO A 54 17.92 10.17 -36.63
CA PRO A 54 18.61 10.56 -37.85
C PRO A 54 19.71 11.58 -37.58
N SER A 55 20.89 11.31 -38.13
CA SER A 55 22.01 12.24 -38.24
C SER A 55 21.62 13.45 -39.08
N GLY A 56 21.58 14.65 -38.51
CA GLY A 56 21.45 15.85 -39.35
C GLY A 56 21.14 17.19 -38.69
N TRP A 57 21.56 17.49 -37.47
CA TRP A 57 21.66 18.88 -36.97
C TRP A 57 22.80 18.96 -35.96
N ALA A 58 23.97 19.46 -36.38
CA ALA A 58 25.08 19.74 -35.48
C ALA A 58 24.80 21.05 -34.72
N TYR A 59 24.06 20.94 -33.63
CA TYR A 59 24.01 21.96 -32.59
C TYR A 59 25.33 21.88 -31.81
N GLN A 60 26.19 22.89 -31.93
CA GLN A 60 27.26 23.10 -30.95
C GLN A 60 26.66 23.93 -29.81
N PRO A 61 26.33 23.34 -28.66
CA PRO A 61 25.99 24.13 -27.49
C PRO A 61 27.23 24.92 -27.07
N ASP A 62 27.03 26.21 -26.74
CA ASP A 62 27.96 26.93 -25.89
C ASP A 62 28.30 26.05 -24.67
N PRO A 63 29.52 26.12 -24.10
CA PRO A 63 29.85 25.38 -22.89
C PRO A 63 28.96 25.89 -21.76
N ILE A 64 27.80 25.25 -21.59
CA ILE A 64 26.94 25.38 -20.44
C ILE A 64 27.85 25.00 -19.28
N GLN A 65 28.25 25.99 -18.48
CA GLN A 65 28.87 25.73 -17.18
C GLN A 65 28.00 24.70 -16.50
N ALA A 66 28.57 23.52 -16.25
CA ALA A 66 27.85 22.47 -15.55
C ALA A 66 27.25 23.14 -14.30
N PRO A 67 25.93 23.01 -14.08
CA PRO A 67 25.32 23.60 -12.91
C PRO A 67 26.14 23.19 -11.70
N ASP A 68 26.37 24.14 -10.80
CA ASP A 68 26.98 23.82 -9.51
C ASP A 68 26.28 22.60 -8.90
N SER A 69 27.02 21.83 -8.12
CA SER A 69 26.51 20.56 -7.56
C SER A 69 25.19 20.77 -6.79
N GLU A 70 25.02 21.96 -6.20
CA GLU A 70 23.81 22.40 -5.51
C GLU A 70 22.64 22.65 -6.47
N GLY A 71 22.84 23.39 -7.56
CA GLY A 71 21.82 23.63 -8.58
C GLY A 71 21.36 22.35 -9.27
N ARG A 72 22.28 21.41 -9.51
CA ARG A 72 21.93 20.07 -10.02
C ARG A 72 21.04 19.31 -9.03
N LYS A 73 21.41 19.28 -7.74
CA LYS A 73 20.61 18.61 -6.70
C LYS A 73 19.23 19.24 -6.56
N GLY A 74 19.14 20.57 -6.61
CA GLY A 74 17.87 21.30 -6.60
C GLY A 74 16.94 20.91 -7.77
N ALA A 75 17.50 20.80 -8.98
CA ALA A 75 16.75 20.39 -10.16
C ALA A 75 16.23 18.94 -10.06
N ILE A 76 17.06 18.02 -9.57
CA ILE A 76 16.66 16.61 -9.35
C ILE A 76 15.49 16.54 -8.36
N LEU A 77 15.57 17.25 -7.24
CA LEU A 77 14.51 17.25 -6.23
C LEU A 77 13.21 17.88 -6.76
N ALA A 78 13.31 18.96 -7.55
CA ALA A 78 12.16 19.55 -8.21
C ALA A 78 11.48 18.56 -9.17
N ASN A 79 12.26 17.76 -9.91
CA ASN A 79 11.75 16.72 -10.78
C ASN A 79 11.05 15.59 -10.00
N VAL A 80 11.65 15.12 -8.90
CA VAL A 80 11.02 14.13 -7.99
C VAL A 80 9.66 14.62 -7.50
N MET A 81 9.58 15.87 -7.03
CA MET A 81 8.32 16.46 -6.58
C MET A 81 7.28 16.53 -7.70
N SER A 82 7.70 16.87 -8.93
CA SER A 82 6.82 16.91 -10.10
C SER A 82 6.27 15.52 -10.44
N LEU A 83 7.12 14.49 -10.47
CA LEU A 83 6.73 13.10 -10.73
C LEU A 83 5.72 12.60 -9.71
N ILE A 84 5.95 12.84 -8.41
CA ILE A 84 5.03 12.41 -7.35
C ILE A 84 3.69 13.15 -7.45
N ARG A 85 3.69 14.46 -7.71
CA ARG A 85 2.44 15.25 -7.82
C ARG A 85 1.61 14.85 -9.02
N THR A 86 2.25 14.51 -10.14
CA THR A 86 1.58 14.14 -11.39
C THR A 86 1.25 12.65 -11.47
N ALA A 87 1.72 11.82 -10.53
CA ALA A 87 1.45 10.39 -10.47
C ALA A 87 -0.04 10.04 -10.46
N ALA A 88 -0.86 10.83 -9.74
CA ALA A 88 -2.31 10.63 -9.71
C ALA A 88 -2.99 10.77 -11.09
N LEU A 89 -2.37 11.49 -12.04
CA LEU A 89 -2.88 11.65 -13.40
C LEU A 89 -2.56 10.46 -14.31
N ARG A 90 -1.62 9.59 -13.90
CA ARG A 90 -1.17 8.41 -14.63
C ARG A 90 -1.06 7.21 -13.67
N PRO A 91 -2.20 6.73 -13.13
CA PRO A 91 -2.22 5.59 -12.22
C PRO A 91 -1.55 4.37 -12.86
N GLY A 92 -0.66 3.69 -12.11
CA GLY A 92 0.12 2.55 -12.62
C GLY A 92 1.26 2.90 -13.58
N GLY A 93 1.55 4.19 -13.80
CA GLY A 93 2.69 4.63 -14.60
C GLY A 93 4.04 4.52 -13.88
N ALA A 94 5.14 4.75 -14.59
CA ALA A 94 6.50 4.65 -14.06
C ALA A 94 6.93 5.83 -13.16
N ASN A 95 6.04 6.74 -12.81
CA ASN A 95 6.40 8.01 -12.14
C ASN A 95 7.11 7.80 -10.79
N PHE A 96 6.65 6.84 -9.97
CA PHE A 96 7.30 6.53 -8.71
C PHE A 96 8.64 5.80 -8.88
N GLY A 97 8.77 4.96 -9.91
CA GLY A 97 10.06 4.33 -10.27
C GLY A 97 11.09 5.38 -10.68
N LEU A 98 10.73 6.28 -11.59
CA LEU A 98 11.57 7.40 -12.00
C LEU A 98 11.89 8.36 -10.83
N ALA A 99 10.96 8.53 -9.89
CA ALA A 99 11.20 9.31 -8.69
C ALA A 99 12.26 8.65 -7.78
N ALA A 100 12.18 7.34 -7.57
CA ALA A 100 13.20 6.58 -6.83
C ALA A 100 14.58 6.64 -7.51
N GLU A 101 14.64 6.48 -8.84
CA GLU A 101 15.87 6.63 -9.62
C GLU A 101 16.50 8.03 -9.45
N ASN A 102 15.67 9.07 -9.50
CA ASN A 102 16.13 10.44 -9.28
C ASN A 102 16.59 10.67 -7.84
N LEU A 103 15.96 10.05 -6.84
CA LEU A 103 16.43 10.10 -5.45
C LEU A 103 17.80 9.41 -5.31
N ASN A 104 18.01 8.29 -5.99
CA ASN A 104 19.32 7.63 -6.03
C ASN A 104 20.40 8.54 -6.63
N GLN A 105 20.07 9.29 -7.69
CA GLN A 105 20.97 10.30 -8.26
C GLN A 105 21.22 11.46 -7.30
N TYR A 106 20.18 11.92 -6.59
CA TYR A 106 20.29 13.01 -5.61
C TYR A 106 21.24 12.65 -4.47
N PHE A 107 21.15 11.40 -3.98
CA PHE A 107 21.96 10.89 -2.87
C PHE A 107 23.28 10.23 -3.30
N ALA A 108 23.62 10.19 -4.60
CA ALA A 108 24.79 9.48 -5.13
C ALA A 108 26.12 9.85 -4.44
N ASP A 109 26.27 11.11 -4.05
CA ASP A 109 27.48 11.65 -3.39
C ASP A 109 27.32 11.81 -1.86
N THR A 110 26.23 11.28 -1.29
CA THR A 110 25.95 11.40 0.15
C THR A 110 26.64 10.28 0.91
N ASP A 111 27.29 10.63 2.02
CA ASP A 111 27.95 9.64 2.89
C ASP A 111 26.94 8.59 3.38
N SER A 112 27.30 7.31 3.27
CA SER A 112 26.46 6.19 3.68
C SER A 112 26.26 6.16 5.20
N THR A 113 27.15 6.75 5.99
CA THR A 113 27.01 6.84 7.45
C THR A 113 25.76 7.61 7.87
N LEU A 114 25.24 8.50 7.02
CA LEU A 114 24.01 9.26 7.28
C LEU A 114 22.74 8.40 7.19
N PHE A 115 22.82 7.21 6.61
CA PHE A 115 21.72 6.24 6.50
C PHE A 115 21.82 5.12 7.53
N ALA A 116 22.89 5.10 8.33
CA ALA A 116 23.06 4.10 9.37
C ALA A 116 22.00 4.28 10.46
N LEU A 117 21.45 3.16 10.95
CA LEU A 117 20.56 3.18 12.09
C LEU A 117 21.36 3.52 13.35
N SER A 118 20.71 4.12 14.36
CA SER A 118 21.35 4.26 15.67
C SER A 118 21.67 2.87 16.23
N PRO A 119 22.73 2.71 17.05
CA PRO A 119 23.07 1.41 17.63
C PRO A 119 21.91 0.76 18.38
N GLU A 120 21.11 1.57 19.08
CA GLU A 120 19.94 1.11 19.84
C GLU A 120 18.83 0.62 18.90
N ALA A 121 18.51 1.39 17.85
CA ALA A 121 17.49 1.00 16.87
C ALA A 121 17.90 -0.25 16.10
N ARG A 122 19.16 -0.32 15.68
CA ARG A 122 19.72 -1.48 14.98
C ARG A 122 19.67 -2.73 15.85
N SER A 123 20.08 -2.64 17.11
CA SER A 123 20.03 -3.76 18.05
C SER A 123 18.61 -4.23 18.31
N PHE A 124 17.65 -3.30 18.44
CA PHE A 124 16.24 -3.65 18.58
C PHE A 124 15.71 -4.39 17.34
N LEU A 125 15.98 -3.87 16.14
CA LEU A 125 15.48 -4.43 14.88
C LEU A 125 16.09 -5.81 14.59
N LEU A 126 17.36 -6.04 14.91
CA LEU A 126 17.98 -7.38 14.78
C LEU A 126 17.36 -8.43 15.71
N GLY A 127 16.67 -8.02 16.77
CA GLY A 127 15.88 -8.94 17.61
C GLY A 127 14.55 -9.36 16.98
N GLN A 128 14.12 -8.69 15.89
CA GLN A 128 12.81 -8.87 15.27
C GLN A 128 12.89 -9.25 13.78
N LEU A 129 13.95 -8.85 13.09
CA LEU A 129 14.11 -8.97 11.64
C LEU A 129 15.44 -9.66 11.29
N PRO A 130 15.51 -10.37 10.15
CA PRO A 130 16.75 -10.88 9.62
C PRO A 130 17.78 -9.76 9.36
N GLU A 131 19.07 -10.07 9.54
CA GLU A 131 20.16 -9.10 9.32
C GLU A 131 20.15 -8.50 7.91
N ALA A 132 19.79 -9.29 6.90
CA ALA A 132 19.68 -8.83 5.52
C ALA A 132 18.63 -7.71 5.35
N GLU A 133 17.51 -7.79 6.06
CA GLU A 133 16.45 -6.77 6.01
C GLU A 133 16.89 -5.50 6.75
N VAL A 134 17.51 -5.64 7.93
CA VAL A 134 18.05 -4.51 8.68
C VAL A 134 19.11 -3.76 7.85
N LYS A 135 19.99 -4.49 7.16
CA LYS A 135 20.96 -3.90 6.24
C LYS A 135 20.29 -3.20 5.06
N GLY A 136 19.15 -3.72 4.59
CA GLY A 136 18.32 -3.06 3.58
C GLY A 136 17.78 -1.71 4.06
N LEU A 137 17.40 -1.59 5.34
CA LEU A 137 16.95 -0.31 5.92
C LEU A 137 18.08 0.73 6.03
N GLU A 138 19.32 0.27 6.13
CA GLU A 138 20.53 1.12 6.14
C GLU A 138 21.05 1.44 4.73
N ALA A 139 20.40 0.88 3.68
CA ALA A 139 20.80 1.12 2.31
C ALA A 139 20.43 2.54 1.87
N ARG A 140 21.33 3.16 1.12
CA ARG A 140 21.11 4.48 0.49
C ARG A 140 20.20 4.40 -0.74
N GLU A 141 20.03 3.21 -1.29
CA GLU A 141 19.36 2.99 -2.57
C GLU A 141 17.86 2.81 -2.39
N PHE A 142 17.09 3.65 -3.08
CA PHE A 142 15.67 3.47 -3.29
C PHE A 142 15.45 2.45 -4.39
N THR A 143 14.85 1.33 -4.00
CA THR A 143 14.50 0.21 -4.87
C THR A 143 13.08 0.38 -5.42
N LEU A 144 12.66 -0.55 -6.30
CA LEU A 144 11.27 -0.61 -6.75
C LEU A 144 10.28 -0.82 -5.60
N ARG A 145 10.71 -1.48 -4.52
CA ARG A 145 9.92 -1.63 -3.30
C ARG A 145 9.62 -0.26 -2.68
N ASP A 146 10.61 0.61 -2.58
CA ASP A 146 10.45 1.96 -2.02
C ASP A 146 9.55 2.83 -2.89
N ALA A 147 9.69 2.73 -4.22
CA ALA A 147 8.81 3.40 -5.17
C ALA A 147 7.33 3.00 -4.96
N ARG A 148 7.05 1.70 -4.81
CA ARG A 148 5.69 1.19 -4.54
C ARG A 148 5.19 1.64 -3.17
N HIS A 149 6.06 1.66 -2.16
CA HIS A 149 5.69 2.13 -0.83
C HIS A 149 5.32 3.63 -0.82
N LEU A 150 6.07 4.45 -1.57
CA LEU A 150 5.74 5.87 -1.76
C LEU A 150 4.40 6.06 -2.49
N GLU A 151 4.12 5.23 -3.49
CA GLU A 151 2.82 5.20 -4.19
C GLU A 151 1.67 4.94 -3.22
N ASP A 152 1.78 3.89 -2.40
CA ASP A 152 0.77 3.51 -1.42
C ASP A 152 0.58 4.61 -0.36
N CYS A 153 1.66 5.18 0.17
CA CYS A 153 1.61 6.30 1.14
C CYS A 153 0.86 7.51 0.58
N MET A 154 1.12 7.87 -0.68
CA MET A 154 0.47 9.00 -1.33
C MET A 154 -1.02 8.75 -1.60
N LEU A 155 -1.36 7.52 -1.98
CA LEU A 155 -2.75 7.11 -2.12
C LEU A 155 -3.50 7.17 -0.78
N TYR A 156 -2.91 6.59 0.27
CA TYR A 156 -3.47 6.63 1.61
C TYR A 156 -3.69 8.04 2.12
N ARG A 157 -2.68 8.90 1.98
CA ARG A 157 -2.78 10.30 2.38
C ARG A 157 -3.94 11.00 1.68
N THR A 158 -4.11 10.77 0.39
CA THR A 158 -5.17 11.40 -0.41
C THR A 158 -6.56 10.97 0.06
N ILE A 159 -6.76 9.66 0.26
CA ILE A 159 -8.05 9.13 0.73
C ILE A 159 -8.31 9.57 2.16
N ALA A 160 -7.34 9.42 3.06
CA ALA A 160 -7.48 9.82 4.46
C ALA A 160 -7.78 11.32 4.57
N THR A 161 -7.11 12.18 3.81
CA THR A 161 -7.40 13.63 3.84
C THR A 161 -8.82 13.94 3.37
N ARG A 162 -9.30 13.26 2.32
CA ARG A 162 -10.64 13.46 1.78
C ARG A 162 -11.73 12.93 2.70
N VAL A 163 -11.53 11.75 3.29
CA VAL A 163 -12.53 11.02 4.07
C VAL A 163 -12.55 11.47 5.53
N ALA A 164 -11.38 11.72 6.12
CA ALA A 164 -11.27 12.06 7.53
C ALA A 164 -11.93 13.40 7.85
N GLY A 165 -11.98 14.36 6.93
CA GLY A 165 -12.53 15.69 7.21
C GLY A 165 -11.84 16.38 8.40
N THR A 166 -12.58 17.22 9.13
CA THR A 166 -12.09 17.98 10.29
C THR A 166 -12.52 17.35 11.62
N GLY A 167 -11.79 17.61 12.72
CA GLY A 167 -12.10 17.11 14.06
C GLY A 167 -10.89 16.49 14.76
N ASP A 168 -11.12 15.93 15.95
CA ASP A 168 -10.09 15.19 16.68
C ASP A 168 -9.69 13.88 15.97
N ASP A 169 -8.54 13.33 16.36
CA ASP A 169 -7.96 12.16 15.70
C ASP A 169 -8.84 10.92 15.78
N LEU A 170 -9.57 10.71 16.88
CA LEU A 170 -10.46 9.56 17.03
C LEU A 170 -11.66 9.68 16.08
N SER A 171 -12.27 10.86 16.02
CA SER A 171 -13.37 11.15 15.08
C SER A 171 -12.93 10.99 13.62
N ARG A 172 -11.72 11.47 13.29
CA ARG A 172 -11.11 11.34 11.96
C ARG A 172 -10.84 9.87 11.62
N ALA A 173 -10.21 9.12 12.52
CA ALA A 173 -9.93 7.71 12.34
C ALA A 173 -11.22 6.89 12.17
N ARG A 174 -12.26 7.19 12.96
CA ARG A 174 -13.57 6.53 12.84
C ARG A 174 -14.20 6.73 11.48
N ARG A 175 -14.13 7.94 10.90
CA ARG A 175 -14.67 8.19 9.55
C ARG A 175 -13.90 7.44 8.47
N VAL A 176 -12.58 7.37 8.57
CA VAL A 176 -11.76 6.58 7.65
C VAL A 176 -12.15 5.10 7.74
N PHE A 177 -12.26 4.57 8.96
CA PHE A 177 -12.70 3.20 9.19
C PHE A 177 -14.11 2.92 8.63
N ASP A 178 -15.08 3.78 8.94
CA ASP A 178 -16.45 3.66 8.46
C ASP A 178 -16.51 3.70 6.93
N TRP A 179 -15.69 4.53 6.29
CA TRP A 179 -15.57 4.55 4.84
C TRP A 179 -14.96 3.25 4.31
N MET A 180 -13.89 2.74 4.90
CA MET A 180 -13.30 1.47 4.48
C MET A 180 -14.32 0.33 4.54
N VAL A 181 -15.05 0.19 5.66
CA VAL A 181 -16.07 -0.87 5.83
C VAL A 181 -17.20 -0.77 4.80
N ARG A 182 -17.52 0.44 4.32
CA ARG A 182 -18.60 0.65 3.33
C ARG A 182 -18.14 0.47 1.88
N ASN A 183 -16.85 0.62 1.61
CA ASN A 183 -16.32 0.67 0.24
C ASN A 183 -15.44 -0.53 -0.11
N ILE A 184 -14.96 -1.28 0.88
CA ILE A 184 -14.12 -2.46 0.69
C ILE A 184 -14.94 -3.70 1.01
N GLN A 185 -15.19 -4.52 0.00
CA GLN A 185 -15.82 -5.81 0.12
C GLN A 185 -14.79 -6.87 0.54
N LEU A 186 -15.11 -7.63 1.58
CA LEU A 186 -14.36 -8.83 1.91
C LEU A 186 -14.75 -9.96 0.94
N VAL A 187 -13.76 -10.55 0.29
CA VAL A 187 -13.92 -11.65 -0.66
C VAL A 187 -13.19 -12.90 -0.15
N PRO A 188 -13.65 -14.11 -0.51
CA PRO A 188 -12.95 -15.34 -0.15
C PRO A 188 -11.52 -15.36 -0.71
N ALA A 189 -10.63 -16.11 -0.08
CA ALA A 189 -9.29 -16.31 -0.60
C ALA A 189 -9.29 -17.02 -1.96
N GLY A 190 -8.24 -16.77 -2.74
CA GLY A 190 -8.15 -17.16 -4.14
C GLY A 190 -8.95 -16.26 -5.09
N SER A 191 -9.87 -15.42 -4.59
CA SER A 191 -10.78 -14.65 -5.45
C SER A 191 -10.16 -13.42 -6.10
N LEU A 192 -8.99 -12.96 -5.63
CA LEU A 192 -8.32 -11.77 -6.21
C LEU A 192 -7.29 -12.14 -7.29
N GLY A 193 -6.93 -13.43 -7.40
CA GLY A 193 -6.03 -13.96 -8.42
C GLY A 193 -6.78 -14.51 -9.64
N ALA A 194 -6.09 -14.67 -10.77
CA ALA A 194 -6.64 -15.45 -11.87
C ALA A 194 -6.76 -16.93 -11.48
N PRO A 195 -7.71 -17.69 -12.04
CA PRO A 195 -7.84 -19.12 -11.76
C PRO A 195 -6.52 -19.87 -11.99
N GLY A 196 -6.06 -20.61 -10.99
CA GLY A 196 -4.81 -21.38 -11.04
C GLY A 196 -3.54 -20.61 -10.67
N LEU A 197 -3.62 -19.30 -10.42
CA LEU A 197 -2.53 -18.53 -9.83
C LEU A 197 -2.76 -18.35 -8.32
N GLY A 198 -1.69 -18.22 -7.56
CA GLY A 198 -1.76 -17.86 -6.14
C GLY A 198 -2.50 -16.53 -5.94
N GLN A 199 -3.05 -16.34 -4.74
CA GLN A 199 -3.64 -15.07 -4.34
C GLN A 199 -2.63 -13.94 -4.57
N ALA A 200 -2.96 -12.99 -5.45
CA ALA A 200 -2.13 -11.81 -5.63
C ALA A 200 -2.06 -11.03 -4.30
N GLN A 201 -0.87 -10.57 -3.92
CA GLN A 201 -0.70 -9.69 -2.76
C GLN A 201 -1.63 -8.49 -2.93
N ALA A 202 -2.57 -8.34 -1.98
CA ALA A 202 -3.55 -7.27 -2.02
C ALA A 202 -2.88 -5.96 -1.60
N ARG A 203 -2.17 -5.33 -2.54
CA ARG A 203 -1.57 -4.02 -2.28
C ARG A 203 -2.65 -3.02 -1.87
N PRO A 204 -2.32 -2.04 -1.05
CA PRO A 204 -3.22 -0.95 -0.73
C PRO A 204 -3.90 -0.34 -1.94
N TYR A 205 -3.11 -0.06 -2.98
CA TYR A 205 -3.59 0.40 -4.27
C TYR A 205 -4.67 -0.50 -4.87
N ASP A 206 -4.43 -1.81 -4.89
CA ASP A 206 -5.37 -2.80 -5.44
C ASP A 206 -6.64 -2.89 -4.59
N VAL A 207 -6.52 -2.86 -3.26
CA VAL A 207 -7.69 -2.89 -2.35
C VAL A 207 -8.56 -1.65 -2.54
N LEU A 208 -7.94 -0.47 -2.54
CA LEU A 208 -8.65 0.80 -2.58
C LEU A 208 -9.27 1.08 -3.96
N LEU A 209 -8.66 0.62 -5.04
CA LEU A 209 -9.22 0.79 -6.39
C LEU A 209 -10.22 -0.30 -6.77
N ARG A 210 -9.95 -1.57 -6.44
CA ARG A 210 -10.87 -2.67 -6.75
C ARG A 210 -12.05 -2.74 -5.78
N GLY A 211 -11.92 -2.11 -4.61
CA GLY A 211 -12.93 -2.18 -3.56
C GLY A 211 -13.06 -3.58 -2.96
N MET A 212 -12.00 -4.39 -3.01
CA MET A 212 -12.03 -5.79 -2.55
C MET A 212 -10.77 -6.13 -1.75
N ALA A 213 -10.93 -6.86 -0.65
CA ALA A 213 -9.85 -7.37 0.18
C ALA A 213 -10.15 -8.81 0.64
N THR A 214 -9.11 -9.58 0.98
CA THR A 214 -9.25 -10.89 1.62
C THR A 214 -8.65 -10.85 3.03
N GLU A 215 -9.21 -11.66 3.92
CA GLU A 215 -8.68 -11.87 5.28
C GLU A 215 -7.49 -12.85 5.27
N GLU A 216 -7.44 -13.73 4.27
CA GLU A 216 -6.50 -14.85 4.21
C GLU A 216 -5.10 -14.41 3.74
N GLY A 217 -4.09 -15.12 4.26
CA GLY A 217 -2.68 -14.96 3.91
C GLY A 217 -1.97 -13.87 4.71
N GLY A 218 -2.67 -13.12 5.57
CA GLY A 218 -2.05 -12.01 6.30
C GLY A 218 -1.33 -11.05 5.36
N LEU A 219 -1.64 -11.01 4.06
CA LEU A 219 -0.89 -10.26 3.05
C LEU A 219 -1.08 -8.73 3.17
N TRP A 220 -2.05 -8.31 3.99
CA TRP A 220 -2.19 -6.95 4.49
C TRP A 220 -1.25 -6.65 5.67
N SER A 221 -0.82 -7.70 6.39
CA SER A 221 0.05 -7.70 7.57
C SER A 221 1.49 -8.17 7.28
N GLU A 222 1.74 -8.84 6.15
CA GLU A 222 3.06 -8.98 5.54
C GLU A 222 3.49 -7.59 5.08
N ARG A 223 3.87 -6.81 6.10
CA ARG A 223 4.78 -5.67 6.03
C ARG A 223 6.22 -6.15 5.73
N GLY A 224 6.41 -7.45 5.51
CA GLY A 224 7.52 -8.02 4.76
C GLY A 224 7.36 -7.69 3.30
N TRP A 225 7.50 -6.41 2.97
CA TRP A 225 7.96 -6.04 1.64
C TRP A 225 9.43 -6.41 1.52
#